data_AF-A0AAX6BJH7-F1
#
_entry.id   AF-A0AAX6BJH7-F1
#
_cell.length_a   1.000
_cell.length_b   1.000
_cell.length_c   1.000
_cell.angle_alpha   90.00
_cell.angle_beta   90.00
_cell.angle_gamma   90.00
#
_symmetry.space_group_name_H-M   'P 1'
#
loop_
_entity.id
_entity.type
_entity.pdbx_description
1 polymer ?
#
loop_
_entity_poly.entity_id
_entity_poly.type
_entity_poly.pdbx_seq_one_letter_code
_entity_poly.pdbx_strand_id
1 'polypeptide(L)'
;MLTKNHTQSLVELLNDKIVPALYEIRKYQGPNGEVKRNYEKARELLLKVVAETETIYNSLNLPKVWNALKNDVCDWIERGLDQSPYFDQTLIAYSPPANGEATFFLGPIVTPNGPTKRGFYLEAFIAVRDEPEIMNSIEADLPHPKNGCESLKLLAGTQGFMEGKCIVFFPENVQTKEKVTTQNFAIFFFNKFHSIYNDDTLKRAYSIFPDFNFKSHTMNREDTYQARVIWGYLHDYYHHCGNKPFDQHIQAKMNFFAGILEEVKVDCQTVLTLHKRKYPFWEEITEFVLFERLLRYPSQHNAPRNFDSGTGFFLFSWLVANGHSISRKEDHAYLDLDMCLKELDLLVKEIEQLETIQSDLGYKEEAERYVRKYLLPSENGDKFTIPDNYFINQQNKKIEVPYLLFDDHNL
;
A
#
# COMPACT_ATOMS: atom_id res chain seq x y z
N MET A 1 16.16 14.20 -17.60
CA MET A 1 16.67 13.27 -16.58
C MET A 1 17.75 13.93 -15.76
N LEU A 2 17.60 13.94 -14.44
CA LEU A 2 18.67 14.37 -13.53
C LEU A 2 19.82 13.38 -13.62
N THR A 3 21.05 13.88 -13.51
CA THR A 3 22.20 12.98 -13.40
C THR A 3 22.17 12.28 -12.05
N LYS A 4 22.70 11.05 -11.98
CA LYS A 4 22.84 10.28 -10.74
C LYS A 4 23.47 11.11 -9.60
N ASN A 5 24.53 11.85 -9.91
CA ASN A 5 25.22 12.73 -8.95
C ASN A 5 24.31 13.86 -8.44
N HIS A 6 23.44 14.40 -9.30
CA HIS A 6 22.51 15.44 -8.87
C HIS A 6 21.42 14.86 -7.96
N THR A 7 20.85 13.71 -8.30
CA THR A 7 19.89 13.01 -7.44
C THR A 7 20.48 12.69 -6.07
N GLN A 8 21.73 12.21 -6.03
CA GLN A 8 22.43 11.95 -4.77
C GLN A 8 22.55 13.23 -3.91
N SER A 9 22.92 14.37 -4.49
CA SER A 9 23.02 15.63 -3.75
C SER A 9 21.69 16.10 -3.14
N LEU A 10 20.56 15.81 -3.81
CA LEU A 10 19.23 16.12 -3.28
C LEU A 10 18.84 15.20 -2.13
N VAL A 11 19.19 13.92 -2.23
CA VAL A 11 19.02 12.93 -1.16
C VAL A 11 19.83 13.31 0.08
N GLU A 12 21.09 13.71 -0.10
CA GLU A 12 21.96 14.20 0.98
C GLU A 12 21.36 15.46 1.63
N LEU A 13 20.89 16.43 0.84
CA LEU A 13 20.22 17.63 1.36
C LEU A 13 18.97 17.28 2.20
N LEU A 14 18.14 16.35 1.70
CA LEU A 14 16.97 15.87 2.44
C LEU A 14 17.37 15.25 3.78
N ASN A 15 18.32 14.31 3.76
CA ASN A 15 18.72 13.54 4.94
C ASN A 15 19.48 14.39 5.98
N ASP A 16 20.30 15.33 5.54
CA ASP A 16 21.18 16.09 6.45
C ASP A 16 20.51 17.35 7.02
N LYS A 17 19.57 17.96 6.30
CA LYS A 17 18.97 19.26 6.67
C LYS A 17 17.49 19.18 6.98
N ILE A 18 16.72 18.49 6.14
CA ILE A 18 15.26 18.52 6.21
C ILE A 18 14.73 17.46 7.18
N VAL A 19 15.11 16.19 7.02
CA VAL A 19 14.66 15.09 7.89
C VAL A 19 14.92 15.37 9.38
N PRO A 20 16.12 15.82 9.82
CA PRO A 20 16.37 16.09 11.23
C PRO A 20 15.49 17.23 11.79
N ALA A 21 15.21 18.24 10.99
CA ALA A 21 14.32 19.34 11.38
C ALA A 21 12.86 18.87 11.50
N LEU A 22 12.38 18.05 10.55
CA LEU A 22 11.05 17.44 10.61
C LEU A 22 10.90 16.53 11.83
N TYR A 23 11.92 15.74 12.16
CA TYR A 23 11.94 14.92 13.38
C TYR A 23 11.86 15.75 14.66
N GLU A 24 12.52 16.91 14.70
CA GLU A 24 12.40 17.80 15.85
C GLU A 24 10.98 18.40 15.96
N ILE A 25 10.39 18.87 14.86
CA ILE A 25 9.00 19.36 14.86
C ILE A 25 8.02 18.27 15.31
N ARG A 26 8.21 17.04 14.82
CA ARG A 26 7.35 15.89 15.13
C ARG A 26 7.24 15.61 16.62
N LYS A 27 8.30 15.85 17.41
CA LYS A 27 8.28 15.70 18.89
C LYS A 27 7.23 16.58 19.57
N TYR A 28 6.73 17.58 18.85
CA TYR A 28 5.74 18.54 19.32
C TYR A 28 4.35 18.29 18.72
N GLN A 29 4.20 17.42 17.72
CA GLN A 29 2.93 17.22 17.01
C GLN A 29 1.95 16.31 17.78
N GLY A 30 0.66 16.65 17.68
CA GLY A 30 -0.47 15.78 18.00
C GLY A 30 -0.89 14.93 16.79
N PRO A 31 -1.89 14.04 16.96
CA PRO A 31 -2.32 13.11 15.92
C PRO A 31 -3.04 13.77 14.74
N ASN A 32 -3.52 15.01 14.86
CA ASN A 32 -4.11 15.77 13.75
C ASN A 32 -3.10 16.70 13.07
N GLY A 33 -1.80 16.53 13.37
CA GLY A 33 -0.69 17.31 12.84
C GLY A 33 -0.42 18.65 13.53
N GLU A 34 -1.30 19.05 14.44
CA GLU A 34 -1.17 20.28 15.21
C GLU A 34 0.03 20.25 16.16
N VAL A 35 0.69 21.39 16.37
CA VAL A 35 1.76 21.55 17.35
C VAL A 35 1.15 21.74 18.74
N LYS A 36 1.59 20.96 19.72
CA LYS A 36 1.07 21.02 21.11
C LYS A 36 1.95 21.78 22.08
N ARG A 37 3.21 22.04 21.70
CA ARG A 37 4.24 22.67 22.56
C ARG A 37 5.37 23.23 21.71
N ASN A 38 6.21 24.08 22.31
CA ASN A 38 7.38 24.67 21.64
C ASN A 38 7.04 25.41 20.33
N TYR A 39 5.95 26.18 20.33
CA TYR A 39 5.41 26.86 19.15
C TYR A 39 6.42 27.72 18.39
N GLU A 40 7.19 28.56 19.08
CA GLU A 40 8.24 29.38 18.44
C GLU A 40 9.30 28.50 17.77
N LYS A 41 9.71 27.41 18.42
CA LYS A 41 10.71 26.52 17.83
C LYS A 41 10.17 25.79 16.61
N ALA A 42 8.93 25.32 16.67
CA ALA A 42 8.26 24.69 15.55
C ALA A 42 8.14 25.67 14.36
N ARG A 43 7.76 26.93 14.62
CA ARG A 43 7.69 28.01 13.62
C ARG A 43 9.05 28.26 12.96
N GLU A 44 10.12 28.43 13.73
CA GLU A 44 11.47 28.60 13.20
C GLU A 44 11.89 27.43 12.30
N LEU A 45 11.65 26.20 12.75
CA LEU A 45 12.02 25.00 12.01
C LEU A 45 11.19 24.83 10.73
N LEU A 46 9.89 25.13 10.77
CA LEU A 46 9.02 25.09 9.59
C LEU A 46 9.51 26.06 8.50
N LEU A 47 9.76 27.31 8.87
CA LEU A 47 10.27 28.32 7.92
C LEU A 47 11.64 27.93 7.36
N LYS A 48 12.51 27.37 8.20
CA LYS A 48 13.81 26.84 7.77
C LYS A 48 13.63 25.69 6.77
N VAL A 49 12.77 24.71 7.07
CA VAL A 49 12.52 23.57 6.19
C VAL A 49 11.99 24.03 4.84
N VAL A 50 11.01 24.94 4.81
CA VAL A 50 10.48 25.49 3.56
C VAL A 50 11.58 26.14 2.71
N ALA A 51 12.48 26.91 3.33
CA ALA A 51 13.61 27.53 2.63
C ALA A 51 14.59 26.48 2.07
N GLU A 52 14.97 25.47 2.87
CA GLU A 52 15.89 24.40 2.43
C GLU A 52 15.29 23.57 1.28
N THR A 53 13.96 23.32 1.30
CA THR A 53 13.28 22.58 0.23
C THR A 53 13.21 23.32 -1.10
N GLU A 54 13.42 24.65 -1.14
CA GLU A 54 13.42 25.43 -2.39
C GLU A 54 14.41 24.88 -3.41
N THR A 55 15.61 24.50 -2.94
CA THR A 55 16.65 23.92 -3.79
C THR A 55 16.18 22.61 -4.41
N ILE A 56 15.56 21.73 -3.62
CA ILE A 56 15.04 20.43 -4.10
C ILE A 56 13.96 20.67 -5.14
N TYR A 57 12.93 21.44 -4.81
CA TYR A 57 11.81 21.68 -5.73
C TYR A 57 12.26 22.35 -7.04
N ASN A 58 13.17 23.33 -6.99
CA ASN A 58 13.68 23.97 -8.19
C ASN A 58 14.50 23.00 -9.05
N SER A 59 15.36 22.18 -8.43
CA SER A 59 16.11 21.12 -9.12
C SER A 59 15.21 20.08 -9.80
N LEU A 60 14.04 19.81 -9.24
CA LEU A 60 13.05 18.88 -9.78
C LEU A 60 12.03 19.57 -10.73
N ASN A 61 12.21 20.85 -11.06
CA ASN A 61 11.26 21.63 -11.87
C ASN A 61 9.82 21.67 -11.29
N LEU A 62 9.72 21.78 -9.96
CA LEU A 62 8.47 21.84 -9.20
C LEU A 62 8.28 23.19 -8.43
N PRO A 63 8.63 24.38 -8.99
CA PRO A 63 8.55 25.65 -8.26
C PRO A 63 7.11 26.04 -7.85
N LYS A 64 6.11 25.52 -8.57
CA LYS A 64 4.69 25.72 -8.21
C LYS A 64 4.34 25.01 -6.90
N VAL A 65 4.81 23.77 -6.73
CA VAL A 65 4.59 22.99 -5.50
C VAL A 65 5.30 23.65 -4.32
N TRP A 66 6.53 24.13 -4.50
CA TRP A 66 7.24 24.86 -3.46
C TRP A 66 6.51 26.13 -2.99
N ASN A 67 6.02 26.95 -3.94
CA ASN A 67 5.27 28.15 -3.59
C ASN A 67 3.98 27.80 -2.83
N ALA A 68 3.28 26.73 -3.23
CA ALA A 68 2.10 26.25 -2.54
C ALA A 68 2.41 25.75 -1.12
N LEU A 69 3.49 24.96 -0.94
CA LEU A 69 4.01 24.54 0.36
C LEU A 69 4.28 25.73 1.29
N LYS A 70 4.98 26.74 0.76
CA LYS A 70 5.26 27.97 1.51
C LYS A 70 3.96 28.65 1.95
N ASN A 71 2.97 28.75 1.07
CA ASN A 71 1.70 29.38 1.39
C ASN A 71 0.93 28.62 2.47
N ASP A 72 0.83 27.29 2.37
CA ASP A 72 0.12 26.46 3.36
C ASP A 72 0.82 26.50 4.73
N VAL A 73 2.16 26.52 4.76
CA VAL A 73 2.93 26.68 6.00
C VAL A 73 2.71 28.07 6.62
N CYS A 74 2.75 29.13 5.82
CA CYS A 74 2.48 30.49 6.31
C CYS A 74 1.05 30.64 6.85
N ASP A 75 0.06 30.11 6.13
CA ASP A 75 -1.34 30.08 6.58
C ASP A 75 -1.51 29.33 7.90
N TRP A 76 -0.86 28.17 8.06
CA TRP A 76 -0.90 27.43 9.33
C TRP A 76 -0.26 28.22 10.48
N ILE A 77 0.85 28.91 10.25
CA ILE A 77 1.47 29.79 11.24
C ILE A 77 0.53 30.95 11.61
N GLU A 78 -0.12 31.59 10.63
CA GLU A 78 -1.04 32.70 10.85
C GLU A 78 -2.32 32.30 11.59
N ARG A 79 -2.88 31.13 11.27
CA ARG A 79 -4.05 30.57 11.97
C ARG A 79 -3.75 30.09 13.40
N GLY A 80 -2.49 29.78 13.69
CA GLY A 80 -2.06 29.19 14.94
C GLY A 80 -1.65 27.73 14.77
N LEU A 81 -0.41 27.42 15.19
CA LEU A 81 0.16 26.08 15.04
C LEU A 81 -0.53 25.01 15.90
N ASP A 82 -1.32 25.40 16.90
CA ASP A 82 -2.17 24.51 17.72
C ASP A 82 -3.42 24.00 16.98
N GLN A 83 -3.70 24.56 15.80
CA GLN A 83 -4.72 24.08 14.86
C GLN A 83 -4.14 23.04 13.90
N SER A 84 -5.00 22.28 13.22
CA SER A 84 -4.54 21.35 12.17
C SER A 84 -3.85 22.10 11.01
N PRO A 85 -2.75 21.55 10.47
CA PRO A 85 -2.16 22.03 9.22
C PRO A 85 -3.05 21.64 8.05
N TYR A 86 -3.35 22.57 7.15
CA TYR A 86 -4.15 22.31 5.95
C TYR A 86 -3.28 22.55 4.73
N PHE A 87 -2.91 21.49 4.01
CA PHE A 87 -1.95 21.52 2.90
C PHE A 87 -2.65 21.36 1.54
N ASP A 88 -3.80 22.01 1.41
CA ASP A 88 -4.67 21.95 0.24
C ASP A 88 -3.97 22.47 -1.02
N GLN A 89 -3.27 23.61 -0.94
CA GLN A 89 -2.60 24.19 -2.11
C GLN A 89 -1.45 23.29 -2.57
N THR A 90 -0.68 22.75 -1.61
CA THR A 90 0.46 21.86 -1.88
C THR A 90 -0.01 20.61 -2.61
N LEU A 91 -1.09 19.98 -2.13
CA LEU A 91 -1.66 18.81 -2.77
C LEU A 91 -2.23 19.12 -4.16
N ILE A 92 -2.96 20.24 -4.32
CA ILE A 92 -3.52 20.66 -5.62
C ILE A 92 -2.41 20.97 -6.64
N ALA A 93 -1.30 21.55 -6.19
CA ALA A 93 -0.17 21.89 -7.07
C ALA A 93 0.67 20.67 -7.48
N TYR A 94 0.54 19.55 -6.75
CA TYR A 94 1.33 18.34 -6.98
C TYR A 94 0.70 17.46 -8.05
N SER A 95 1.56 16.96 -8.95
CA SER A 95 1.23 15.91 -9.91
C SER A 95 2.33 14.84 -9.88
N PRO A 96 2.00 13.57 -10.12
CA PRO A 96 3.01 12.53 -10.33
C PRO A 96 3.99 12.92 -11.45
N PRO A 97 5.27 12.55 -11.34
CA PRO A 97 6.27 12.85 -12.36
C PRO A 97 6.05 12.01 -13.63
N ALA A 98 6.66 12.42 -14.74
CA ALA A 98 6.74 11.56 -15.93
C ALA A 98 7.65 10.35 -15.66
N ASN A 99 7.55 9.30 -16.48
CA ASN A 99 8.42 8.14 -16.34
C ASN A 99 9.90 8.54 -16.47
N GLY A 100 10.74 8.08 -15.54
CA GLY A 100 12.16 8.42 -15.42
C GLY A 100 12.45 9.76 -14.74
N GLU A 101 11.43 10.50 -14.28
CA GLU A 101 11.60 11.76 -13.56
C GLU A 101 11.47 11.57 -12.04
N ALA A 102 12.27 12.35 -11.31
CA ALA A 102 12.23 12.39 -9.85
C ALA A 102 11.18 13.40 -9.35
N THR A 103 10.64 13.14 -8.17
CA THR A 103 9.67 13.99 -7.49
C THR A 103 10.00 14.14 -6.02
N PHE A 104 9.46 15.19 -5.40
CA PHE A 104 9.56 15.46 -3.98
C PHE A 104 8.22 15.94 -3.45
N PHE A 105 7.82 15.43 -2.29
CA PHE A 105 6.65 15.90 -1.57
C PHE A 105 6.96 16.05 -0.08
N LEU A 106 6.39 17.08 0.54
CA LEU A 106 6.43 17.35 1.97
C LEU A 106 5.04 17.81 2.42
N GLY A 107 4.51 17.19 3.47
CA GLY A 107 3.26 17.63 4.08
C GLY A 107 2.87 16.82 5.31
N PRO A 108 1.75 17.18 5.97
CA PRO A 108 1.15 16.41 7.04
C PRO A 108 0.48 15.15 6.48
N ILE A 109 1.12 13.99 6.61
CA ILE A 109 0.72 12.73 5.97
C ILE A 109 0.42 11.66 7.02
N VAL A 110 -0.66 10.91 6.82
CA VAL A 110 -0.85 9.60 7.44
C VAL A 110 -0.17 8.55 6.59
N THR A 111 0.87 7.90 7.11
CA THR A 111 1.59 6.81 6.41
C THR A 111 0.98 5.44 6.76
N PRO A 112 0.21 4.81 5.87
CA PRO A 112 -0.44 3.52 6.16
C PRO A 112 0.60 2.43 6.46
N ASN A 113 0.38 1.62 7.50
CA ASN A 113 1.34 0.59 7.92
C ASN A 113 2.77 1.11 8.21
N GLY A 114 2.90 2.42 8.45
CA GLY A 114 4.14 3.04 8.90
C GLY A 114 4.47 2.69 10.36
N PRO A 115 5.63 3.15 10.85
CA PRO A 115 6.16 2.78 12.17
C PRO A 115 5.47 3.52 13.32
N THR A 116 4.74 4.60 13.04
CA THR A 116 4.19 5.50 14.05
C THR A 116 2.70 5.26 14.29
N LYS A 117 2.21 5.69 15.45
CA LYS A 117 0.77 5.69 15.74
C LYS A 117 0.05 6.50 14.67
N ARG A 118 -1.04 5.96 14.11
CA ARG A 118 -1.86 6.63 13.08
C ARG A 118 -2.14 8.09 13.47
N GLY A 119 -1.75 9.00 12.58
CA GLY A 119 -1.92 10.44 12.72
C GLY A 119 -1.26 11.15 11.54
N PHE A 120 -1.58 12.42 11.37
CA PHE A 120 -0.96 13.27 10.35
C PHE A 120 0.32 13.87 10.93
N TYR A 121 1.47 13.46 10.41
CA TYR A 121 2.77 14.03 10.80
C TYR A 121 3.43 14.66 9.60
N LEU A 122 4.32 15.64 9.82
CA LEU A 122 5.12 16.14 8.72
C LEU A 122 6.07 15.06 8.23
N GLU A 123 5.80 14.56 7.03
CA GLU A 123 6.57 13.50 6.37
C GLU A 123 6.98 14.00 4.97
N ALA A 124 8.12 13.52 4.50
CA ALA A 124 8.64 13.85 3.18
C ALA A 124 9.25 12.63 2.50
N PHE A 125 9.29 12.66 1.16
CA PHE A 125 10.00 11.68 0.36
C PHE A 125 10.59 12.29 -0.91
N ILE A 126 11.71 11.75 -1.36
CA ILE A 126 12.20 11.85 -2.74
C ILE A 126 12.03 10.47 -3.38
N ALA A 127 11.46 10.43 -4.58
CA ALA A 127 11.26 9.21 -5.34
C ALA A 127 11.45 9.46 -6.84
N VAL A 128 11.66 8.40 -7.62
CA VAL A 128 11.70 8.44 -9.09
C VAL A 128 10.62 7.54 -9.64
N ARG A 129 9.85 8.01 -10.63
CA ARG A 129 8.92 7.14 -11.36
C ARG A 129 9.69 6.27 -12.33
N ASP A 130 9.41 4.97 -12.31
CA ASP A 130 10.08 3.98 -13.12
C ASP A 130 9.07 2.91 -13.55
N GLU A 131 8.48 3.10 -14.73
CA GLU A 131 7.65 2.12 -15.43
C GLU A 131 8.56 1.32 -16.37
N PRO A 132 8.90 0.05 -16.04
CA PRO A 132 9.91 -0.70 -16.78
C PRO A 132 9.39 -1.16 -18.15
N GLU A 133 10.30 -1.30 -19.12
CA GLU A 133 9.95 -1.69 -20.50
C GLU A 133 9.20 -3.02 -20.62
N ILE A 134 9.32 -3.90 -19.61
CA ILE A 134 8.58 -5.17 -19.54
C ILE A 134 7.06 -4.97 -19.60
N MET A 135 6.57 -3.81 -19.15
CA MET A 135 5.15 -3.46 -19.15
C MET A 135 4.59 -3.24 -20.56
N ASN A 136 5.41 -2.81 -21.52
CA ASN A 136 4.93 -2.47 -22.88
C ASN A 136 4.08 -3.58 -23.51
N SER A 137 4.49 -4.84 -23.32
CA SER A 137 3.77 -6.00 -23.86
C SER A 137 2.46 -6.30 -23.12
N ILE A 138 2.44 -6.07 -21.81
CA ILE A 138 1.29 -6.33 -20.93
C ILE A 138 0.24 -5.23 -21.16
N GLU A 139 0.65 -3.98 -21.25
CA GLU A 139 -0.24 -2.84 -21.51
C GLU A 139 -0.87 -2.89 -22.91
N ALA A 140 -0.12 -3.35 -23.91
CA ALA A 140 -0.66 -3.54 -25.26
C ALA A 140 -1.71 -4.67 -25.31
N ASP A 141 -1.54 -5.71 -24.51
CA ASP A 141 -2.40 -6.88 -24.46
C ASP A 141 -3.63 -6.71 -23.54
N LEU A 142 -3.47 -5.93 -22.47
CA LEU A 142 -4.50 -5.57 -21.50
C LEU A 142 -4.51 -4.04 -21.27
N PRO A 143 -4.99 -3.25 -22.24
CA PRO A 143 -4.99 -1.80 -22.12
C PRO A 143 -5.88 -1.34 -20.97
N HIS A 144 -5.29 -0.64 -20.01
CA HIS A 144 -5.98 -0.18 -18.83
C HIS A 144 -7.01 0.92 -19.16
N PRO A 145 -8.28 0.78 -18.71
CA PRO A 145 -9.33 1.74 -19.04
C PRO A 145 -9.09 3.13 -18.44
N LYS A 146 -8.50 3.19 -17.23
CA LYS A 146 -8.20 4.44 -16.52
C LYS A 146 -7.05 4.28 -15.51
N ASN A 147 -5.81 4.12 -15.99
CA ASN A 147 -4.68 3.80 -15.09
C ASN A 147 -4.34 5.01 -14.21
N GLY A 148 -4.47 4.84 -12.90
CA GLY A 148 -4.04 5.81 -11.89
C GLY A 148 -2.85 5.34 -11.06
N CYS A 149 -2.38 4.11 -11.29
CA CYS A 149 -1.25 3.51 -10.61
C CYS A 149 0.07 4.10 -11.12
N GLU A 150 0.87 4.59 -10.20
CA GLU A 150 2.14 5.27 -10.44
C GLU A 150 3.26 4.47 -9.76
N SER A 151 4.11 3.81 -10.55
CA SER A 151 5.20 2.96 -10.07
C SER A 151 6.45 3.78 -9.77
N LEU A 152 6.81 3.89 -8.48
CA LEU A 152 7.96 4.68 -8.05
C LEU A 152 8.98 3.84 -7.27
N LYS A 153 10.25 4.23 -7.40
CA LYS A 153 11.35 3.85 -6.51
C LYS A 153 11.53 4.95 -5.46
N LEU A 154 11.29 4.63 -4.18
CA LEU A 154 11.59 5.51 -3.06
C LEU A 154 13.11 5.63 -2.91
N LEU A 155 13.63 6.85 -2.84
CA LEU A 155 15.07 7.10 -2.75
C LEU A 155 15.48 7.49 -1.32
N ALA A 156 14.71 8.37 -0.70
CA ALA A 156 14.91 8.82 0.67
C ALA A 156 13.63 9.45 1.22
N GLY A 157 13.55 9.61 2.53
CA GLY A 157 12.37 10.16 3.16
C GLY A 157 12.48 10.22 4.67
N THR A 158 11.41 10.69 5.28
CA THR A 158 11.22 10.63 6.73
C THR A 158 10.81 9.22 7.18
N GLN A 159 10.89 8.99 8.49
CA GLN A 159 10.57 7.73 9.16
C GLN A 159 9.27 7.07 8.67
N GLY A 160 8.22 7.86 8.42
CA GLY A 160 6.93 7.33 7.99
C GLY A 160 6.99 6.55 6.67
N PHE A 161 7.94 6.91 5.78
CA PHE A 161 8.18 6.22 4.52
C PHE A 161 9.37 5.27 4.57
N MET A 162 10.42 5.58 5.33
CA MET A 162 11.66 4.79 5.35
C MET A 162 11.59 3.58 6.30
N GLU A 163 10.71 3.58 7.29
CA GLU A 163 10.60 2.49 8.25
C GLU A 163 9.26 1.76 8.14
N GLY A 164 9.22 0.52 8.58
CA GLY A 164 8.03 -0.31 8.51
C GLY A 164 7.57 -0.57 7.07
N LYS A 165 6.25 -0.65 6.87
CA LYS A 165 5.62 -1.22 5.66
C LYS A 165 4.78 -0.22 4.88
N CYS A 166 4.95 1.09 5.12
CA CYS A 166 4.33 2.10 4.28
C CYS A 166 4.96 2.04 2.88
N ILE A 167 4.14 1.75 1.89
CA ILE A 167 4.55 1.58 0.48
C ILE A 167 3.71 2.44 -0.46
N VAL A 168 2.81 3.26 0.06
CA VAL A 168 1.87 4.05 -0.73
C VAL A 168 1.89 5.51 -0.33
N PHE A 169 1.54 6.37 -1.29
CA PHE A 169 1.18 7.75 -1.05
C PHE A 169 -0.04 8.12 -1.92
N PHE A 170 -1.17 8.35 -1.27
CA PHE A 170 -2.40 8.77 -1.94
C PHE A 170 -2.80 10.18 -1.51
N PRO A 171 -3.54 10.93 -2.36
CA PRO A 171 -4.02 12.27 -2.02
C PRO A 171 -4.74 12.36 -0.67
N GLU A 172 -5.57 11.37 -0.34
CA GLU A 172 -6.33 11.32 0.92
C GLU A 172 -5.48 11.07 2.17
N ASN A 173 -4.19 10.74 2.01
CA ASN A 173 -3.28 10.64 3.13
C ASN A 173 -2.81 12.00 3.65
N VAL A 174 -3.02 13.08 2.89
CA VAL A 174 -2.61 14.44 3.26
C VAL A 174 -3.69 15.12 4.09
N GLN A 175 -3.29 15.84 5.15
CA GLN A 175 -4.22 16.67 5.91
C GLN A 175 -4.60 17.91 5.11
N THR A 176 -5.85 17.95 4.67
CA THR A 176 -6.49 19.05 3.96
C THR A 176 -7.64 19.61 4.80
N LYS A 177 -8.11 20.82 4.46
CA LYS A 177 -9.27 21.42 5.13
C LYS A 177 -10.54 20.62 4.87
N GLU A 178 -10.78 20.30 3.61
CA GLU A 178 -11.90 19.45 3.18
C GLU A 178 -11.39 18.06 2.84
N LYS A 179 -12.19 17.03 3.12
CA LYS A 179 -11.81 15.65 2.83
C LYS A 179 -11.59 15.47 1.32
N VAL A 180 -10.45 14.89 0.93
CA VAL A 180 -10.21 14.48 -0.45
C VAL A 180 -11.16 13.34 -0.81
N THR A 181 -11.99 13.54 -1.85
CA THR A 181 -13.00 12.58 -2.31
C THR A 181 -12.70 11.97 -3.68
N THR A 182 -11.64 12.45 -4.34
CA THR A 182 -11.19 11.97 -5.65
C THR A 182 -9.73 11.59 -5.59
N GLN A 183 -9.41 10.36 -5.98
CA GLN A 183 -8.05 9.86 -6.08
C GLN A 183 -7.56 10.05 -7.51
N ASN A 184 -6.81 11.12 -7.74
CA ASN A 184 -6.31 11.46 -9.09
C ASN A 184 -5.03 10.70 -9.46
N PHE A 185 -4.37 10.09 -8.48
CA PHE A 185 -3.20 9.24 -8.64
C PHE A 185 -3.05 8.30 -7.44
N ALA A 186 -2.30 7.23 -7.61
CA ALA A 186 -1.93 6.28 -6.59
C ALA A 186 -0.43 5.97 -6.69
N ILE A 187 0.42 6.56 -5.83
CA ILE A 187 1.86 6.31 -5.85
C ILE A 187 2.19 5.07 -5.04
N PHE A 188 2.95 4.16 -5.63
CA PHE A 188 3.46 2.95 -5.00
C PHE A 188 4.98 2.90 -5.02
N PHE A 189 5.59 2.73 -3.84
CA PHE A 189 7.03 2.59 -3.66
C PHE A 189 7.45 1.12 -3.80
N PHE A 190 7.40 0.59 -5.02
CA PHE A 190 7.51 -0.86 -5.25
C PHE A 190 8.88 -1.44 -4.85
N ASN A 191 9.94 -0.64 -4.82
CA ASN A 191 11.27 -1.11 -4.42
C ASN A 191 11.35 -1.53 -2.94
N LYS A 192 10.43 -1.07 -2.09
CA LYS A 192 10.33 -1.53 -0.70
C LYS A 192 9.88 -2.99 -0.56
N PHE A 193 9.18 -3.54 -1.57
CA PHE A 193 8.59 -4.88 -1.46
C PHE A 193 9.63 -5.98 -1.33
N HIS A 194 10.84 -5.81 -1.87
CA HIS A 194 11.87 -6.85 -1.73
C HIS A 194 12.17 -7.15 -0.26
N SER A 195 12.46 -6.13 0.53
CA SER A 195 12.72 -6.30 1.97
C SER A 195 11.46 -6.77 2.70
N ILE A 196 10.28 -6.19 2.41
CA ILE A 196 9.03 -6.61 3.06
C ILE A 196 8.74 -8.09 2.79
N TYR A 197 8.89 -8.53 1.54
CA TYR A 197 8.61 -9.91 1.17
C TYR A 197 9.64 -10.87 1.75
N ASN A 198 10.94 -10.62 1.54
CA ASN A 198 12.00 -11.53 1.98
C ASN A 198 12.12 -11.59 3.50
N ASP A 199 12.02 -10.45 4.18
CA ASP A 199 12.25 -10.39 5.62
C ASP A 199 11.02 -10.69 6.48
N ASP A 200 9.83 -10.74 5.88
CA ASP A 200 8.57 -11.02 6.57
C ASP A 200 7.81 -12.17 5.88
N THR A 201 7.22 -11.93 4.71
CA THR A 201 6.30 -12.87 4.06
C THR A 201 6.94 -14.22 3.79
N LEU A 202 8.13 -14.25 3.20
CA LEU A 202 8.82 -15.46 2.80
C LEU A 202 9.29 -16.27 4.02
N LYS A 203 9.75 -15.60 5.09
CA LYS A 203 10.06 -16.26 6.38
C LYS A 203 8.82 -16.93 6.97
N ARG A 204 7.66 -16.27 6.87
CA ARG A 204 6.38 -16.87 7.27
C ARG A 204 6.05 -18.09 6.40
N ALA A 205 6.16 -17.93 5.09
CA ALA A 205 5.82 -18.97 4.14
C ALA A 205 6.68 -20.23 4.32
N TYR A 206 8.00 -20.09 4.50
CA TYR A 206 8.89 -21.23 4.79
C TYR A 206 8.54 -21.98 6.07
N SER A 207 8.10 -21.27 7.10
CA SER A 207 7.72 -21.90 8.37
C SER A 207 6.36 -22.60 8.27
N ILE A 208 5.39 -21.98 7.60
CA ILE A 208 4.02 -22.50 7.52
C ILE A 208 3.87 -23.58 6.45
N PHE A 209 4.52 -23.42 5.31
CA PHE A 209 4.45 -24.30 4.13
C PHE A 209 5.85 -24.81 3.73
N PRO A 210 6.53 -25.58 4.59
CA PRO A 210 7.93 -25.98 4.37
C PRO A 210 8.14 -26.87 3.14
N ASP A 211 7.09 -27.58 2.70
CA ASP A 211 7.13 -28.48 1.53
C ASP A 211 6.87 -27.73 0.20
N PHE A 212 6.57 -26.43 0.23
CA PHE A 212 6.26 -25.65 -0.97
C PHE A 212 7.55 -25.25 -1.72
N ASN A 213 7.53 -25.34 -3.05
CA ASN A 213 8.67 -24.99 -3.90
C ASN A 213 8.62 -23.51 -4.34
N PHE A 214 9.15 -22.62 -3.50
CA PHE A 214 9.11 -21.17 -3.71
C PHE A 214 9.96 -20.71 -4.90
N LYS A 215 9.35 -20.25 -5.98
CA LYS A 215 10.03 -19.62 -7.12
C LYS A 215 10.60 -18.25 -6.78
N SER A 216 9.93 -17.52 -5.90
CA SER A 216 10.30 -16.16 -5.52
C SER A 216 11.58 -16.06 -4.67
N HIS A 217 12.08 -17.17 -4.10
CA HIS A 217 13.15 -17.12 -3.10
C HIS A 217 14.51 -16.66 -3.63
N THR A 218 14.72 -16.67 -4.95
CA THR A 218 15.96 -16.20 -5.59
C THR A 218 15.85 -14.80 -6.18
N MET A 219 14.70 -14.14 -6.07
CA MET A 219 14.50 -12.85 -6.72
C MET A 219 15.39 -11.77 -6.10
N ASN A 220 16.10 -11.04 -6.96
CA ASN A 220 16.81 -9.83 -6.57
C ASN A 220 15.83 -8.65 -6.45
N ARG A 221 16.34 -7.49 -5.99
CA ARG A 221 15.55 -6.28 -5.78
C ARG A 221 14.91 -5.76 -7.07
N GLU A 222 15.63 -5.79 -8.18
CA GLU A 222 15.15 -5.24 -9.46
C GLU A 222 14.09 -6.14 -10.11
N ASP A 223 14.28 -7.45 -10.08
CA ASP A 223 13.25 -8.39 -10.56
C ASP A 223 11.99 -8.31 -9.70
N THR A 224 12.16 -8.15 -8.37
CA THR A 224 11.02 -7.96 -7.47
C THR A 224 10.31 -6.64 -7.75
N TYR A 225 11.05 -5.57 -8.05
CA TYR A 225 10.46 -4.30 -8.46
C TYR A 225 9.60 -4.48 -9.72
N GLN A 226 10.17 -5.04 -10.79
CA GLN A 226 9.44 -5.27 -12.05
C GLN A 226 8.21 -6.15 -11.85
N ALA A 227 8.33 -7.25 -11.10
CA ALA A 227 7.20 -8.12 -10.78
C ALA A 227 6.09 -7.38 -10.01
N ARG A 228 6.46 -6.47 -9.11
CA ARG A 228 5.48 -5.67 -8.34
C ARG A 228 4.82 -4.57 -9.17
N VAL A 229 5.51 -4.02 -10.16
CA VAL A 229 4.90 -3.14 -11.17
C VAL A 229 3.83 -3.89 -11.96
N ILE A 230 4.13 -5.11 -12.43
CA ILE A 230 3.16 -5.96 -13.14
C ILE A 230 1.93 -6.24 -12.25
N TRP A 231 2.16 -6.64 -10.99
CA TRP A 231 1.06 -6.86 -10.05
C TRP A 231 0.24 -5.60 -9.83
N GLY A 232 0.86 -4.45 -9.57
CA GLY A 232 0.17 -3.18 -9.33
C GLY A 232 -0.72 -2.78 -10.49
N TYR A 233 -0.20 -2.90 -11.73
CA TYR A 233 -0.97 -2.62 -12.94
C TYR A 233 -2.17 -3.55 -13.10
N LEU A 234 -1.98 -4.86 -12.94
CA LEU A 234 -3.06 -5.84 -13.11
C LEU A 234 -4.11 -5.74 -12.00
N HIS A 235 -3.69 -5.47 -10.77
CA HIS A 235 -4.57 -5.26 -9.64
C HIS A 235 -5.47 -4.03 -9.87
N ASP A 236 -4.90 -2.88 -10.27
CA ASP A 236 -5.66 -1.69 -10.63
C ASP A 236 -6.57 -1.93 -11.86
N TYR A 237 -6.08 -2.68 -12.85
CA TYR A 237 -6.86 -3.06 -14.03
C TYR A 237 -8.14 -3.80 -13.64
N TYR A 238 -8.04 -4.75 -12.71
CA TYR A 238 -9.18 -5.55 -12.29
C TYR A 238 -10.17 -4.79 -11.40
N HIS A 239 -9.76 -3.71 -10.73
CA HIS A 239 -10.69 -2.79 -10.08
C HIS A 239 -11.63 -2.09 -11.09
N HIS A 240 -11.22 -1.95 -12.35
CA HIS A 240 -12.01 -1.33 -13.41
C HIS A 240 -12.80 -2.34 -14.25
N CYS A 241 -12.81 -3.61 -13.85
CA CYS A 241 -13.43 -4.71 -14.58
C CYS A 241 -14.60 -5.35 -13.81
N GLY A 242 -15.36 -6.21 -14.49
CA GLY A 242 -16.43 -7.02 -13.91
C GLY A 242 -17.81 -6.34 -13.93
N ASN A 243 -18.76 -6.97 -13.22
CA ASN A 243 -20.18 -6.55 -13.25
C ASN A 243 -20.47 -5.31 -12.41
N LYS A 244 -19.58 -4.99 -11.46
CA LYS A 244 -19.67 -3.82 -10.58
C LYS A 244 -18.27 -3.25 -10.32
N PRO A 245 -17.65 -2.59 -11.32
CA PRO A 245 -16.29 -2.10 -11.20
C PRO A 245 -16.16 -1.06 -10.08
N PHE A 246 -15.06 -1.11 -9.35
CA PHE A 246 -14.79 -0.28 -8.17
C PHE A 246 -14.84 1.21 -8.48
N ASP A 247 -14.21 1.63 -9.57
CA ASP A 247 -14.08 3.04 -9.95
C ASP A 247 -15.44 3.72 -10.19
N GLN A 248 -16.45 2.95 -10.60
CA GLN A 248 -17.82 3.43 -10.85
C GLN A 248 -18.73 3.27 -9.63
N HIS A 249 -18.36 2.41 -8.68
CA HIS A 249 -19.17 2.04 -7.51
C HIS A 249 -18.41 2.21 -6.18
N ILE A 250 -17.57 3.25 -6.07
CA ILE A 250 -16.68 3.49 -4.92
C ILE A 250 -17.44 3.46 -3.58
N GLN A 251 -18.62 4.11 -3.51
CA GLN A 251 -19.43 4.11 -2.28
C GLN A 251 -19.95 2.72 -1.89
N ALA A 252 -20.15 1.84 -2.87
CA ALA A 252 -20.54 0.46 -2.64
C ALA A 252 -19.37 -0.35 -2.11
N LYS A 253 -18.24 -0.24 -2.81
CA LYS A 253 -17.06 -1.08 -2.64
C LYS A 253 -16.16 -0.68 -1.47
N MET A 254 -16.21 0.58 -1.03
CA MET A 254 -15.57 1.03 0.20
C MET A 254 -16.27 0.55 1.49
N ASN A 255 -17.42 -0.13 1.39
CA ASN A 255 -17.98 -0.86 2.52
C ASN A 255 -17.03 -1.99 2.93
N PHE A 256 -16.86 -2.22 4.24
CA PHE A 256 -15.88 -3.17 4.76
C PHE A 256 -16.00 -4.59 4.18
N PHE A 257 -17.21 -5.15 4.08
CA PHE A 257 -17.40 -6.54 3.60
C PHE A 257 -17.37 -6.62 2.07
N ALA A 258 -18.01 -5.66 1.39
CA ALA A 258 -17.95 -5.58 -0.07
C ALA A 258 -16.50 -5.38 -0.56
N GLY A 259 -15.72 -4.56 0.15
CA GLY A 259 -14.33 -4.31 -0.15
C GLY A 259 -13.45 -5.55 0.09
N ILE A 260 -13.72 -6.37 1.12
CA ILE A 260 -13.03 -7.66 1.29
C ILE A 260 -13.18 -8.52 0.03
N LEU A 261 -14.40 -8.62 -0.50
CA LEU A 261 -14.66 -9.42 -1.70
C LEU A 261 -14.03 -8.79 -2.95
N GLU A 262 -14.03 -7.46 -3.05
CA GLU A 262 -13.36 -6.76 -4.15
C GLU A 262 -11.87 -7.08 -4.19
N GLU A 263 -11.17 -6.88 -3.07
CA GLU A 263 -9.74 -7.16 -2.94
C GLU A 263 -9.38 -8.61 -3.25
N VAL A 264 -10.18 -9.57 -2.75
CA VAL A 264 -9.99 -10.98 -3.10
C VAL A 264 -10.18 -11.20 -4.59
N LYS A 265 -11.26 -10.68 -5.18
CA LYS A 265 -11.57 -10.89 -6.59
C LYS A 265 -10.45 -10.34 -7.48
N VAL A 266 -10.00 -9.10 -7.26
CA VAL A 266 -8.98 -8.48 -8.13
C VAL A 266 -7.63 -9.18 -8.03
N ASP A 267 -7.21 -9.61 -6.84
CA ASP A 267 -5.98 -10.37 -6.67
C ASP A 267 -6.09 -11.77 -7.28
N CYS A 268 -7.23 -12.45 -7.12
CA CYS A 268 -7.48 -13.73 -7.76
C CYS A 268 -7.49 -13.62 -9.28
N GLN A 269 -8.16 -12.61 -9.84
CA GLN A 269 -8.16 -12.35 -11.29
C GLN A 269 -6.75 -12.02 -11.80
N THR A 270 -5.97 -11.25 -11.04
CA THR A 270 -4.55 -10.98 -11.34
C THR A 270 -3.76 -12.28 -11.44
N VAL A 271 -3.82 -13.13 -10.42
CA VAL A 271 -3.15 -14.44 -10.38
C VAL A 271 -3.59 -15.34 -11.54
N LEU A 272 -4.90 -15.45 -11.79
CA LEU A 272 -5.44 -16.28 -12.87
C LEU A 272 -4.98 -15.80 -14.25
N THR A 273 -4.90 -14.50 -14.46
CA THR A 273 -4.45 -13.91 -15.73
C THR A 273 -2.95 -14.10 -15.93
N LEU A 274 -2.14 -13.89 -14.89
CA LEU A 274 -0.72 -14.21 -14.91
C LEU A 274 -0.49 -15.68 -15.26
N HIS A 275 -1.20 -16.58 -14.59
CA HIS A 275 -1.12 -18.02 -14.85
C HIS A 275 -1.54 -18.38 -16.28
N LYS A 276 -2.62 -17.79 -16.80
CA LYS A 276 -3.16 -18.08 -18.14
C LYS A 276 -2.29 -17.53 -19.26
N ARG A 277 -1.83 -16.29 -19.13
CA ARG A 277 -1.05 -15.59 -20.16
C ARG A 277 0.45 -15.88 -20.07
N LYS A 278 0.91 -16.43 -18.94
CA LYS A 278 2.33 -16.72 -18.67
C LYS A 278 3.21 -15.48 -18.86
N TYR A 279 2.75 -14.35 -18.33
CA TYR A 279 3.55 -13.13 -18.29
C TYR A 279 4.84 -13.33 -17.47
N PRO A 280 5.85 -12.47 -17.64
CA PRO A 280 7.05 -12.53 -16.82
C PRO A 280 6.72 -12.54 -15.32
N PHE A 281 7.49 -13.32 -14.55
CA PHE A 281 7.34 -13.47 -13.10
C PHE A 281 5.97 -14.01 -12.63
N TRP A 282 5.20 -14.71 -13.48
CA TRP A 282 3.84 -15.14 -13.12
C TRP A 282 3.78 -16.05 -11.88
N GLU A 283 4.78 -16.93 -11.67
CA GLU A 283 4.83 -17.80 -10.49
C GLU A 283 5.15 -16.99 -9.23
N GLU A 284 6.16 -16.12 -9.32
CA GLU A 284 6.62 -15.32 -8.21
C GLU A 284 5.57 -14.29 -7.77
N ILE A 285 4.90 -13.64 -8.72
CA ILE A 285 3.78 -12.75 -8.42
C ILE A 285 2.62 -13.53 -7.78
N THR A 286 2.36 -14.76 -8.24
CA THR A 286 1.35 -15.62 -7.61
C THR A 286 1.70 -15.91 -6.14
N GLU A 287 2.96 -16.23 -5.86
CA GLU A 287 3.46 -16.44 -4.49
C GLU A 287 3.38 -15.17 -3.65
N PHE A 288 3.71 -14.01 -4.23
CA PHE A 288 3.58 -12.71 -3.59
C PHE A 288 2.15 -12.47 -3.10
N VAL A 289 1.18 -12.59 -4.00
CA VAL A 289 -0.23 -12.36 -3.69
C VAL A 289 -0.73 -13.37 -2.65
N LEU A 290 -0.51 -14.67 -2.89
CA LEU A 290 -1.03 -15.72 -2.01
C LEU A 290 -0.43 -15.62 -0.61
N PHE A 291 0.90 -15.59 -0.46
CA PHE A 291 1.49 -15.64 0.88
C PHE A 291 1.32 -14.34 1.64
N GLU A 292 1.20 -13.17 0.98
CA GLU A 292 0.87 -11.94 1.69
C GLU A 292 -0.57 -11.97 2.23
N ARG A 293 -1.55 -12.39 1.39
CA ARG A 293 -2.96 -12.54 1.80
C ARG A 293 -3.14 -13.62 2.85
N LEU A 294 -2.51 -14.78 2.70
CA LEU A 294 -2.70 -15.91 3.62
C LEU A 294 -1.91 -15.75 4.92
N LEU A 295 -0.78 -15.01 4.93
CA LEU A 295 0.15 -14.98 6.07
C LEU A 295 0.44 -13.57 6.62
N ARG A 296 1.02 -12.67 5.81
CA ARG A 296 1.53 -11.37 6.29
C ARG A 296 0.43 -10.41 6.74
N TYR A 297 -0.68 -10.34 6.01
CA TYR A 297 -1.80 -9.48 6.41
C TYR A 297 -2.52 -10.04 7.65
N PRO A 298 -2.88 -11.35 7.72
CA PRO A 298 -3.45 -11.92 8.94
C PRO A 298 -2.60 -11.80 10.21
N SER A 299 -1.28 -11.59 10.09
CA SER A 299 -0.37 -11.44 11.23
C SER A 299 -0.29 -10.01 11.80
N GLN A 300 -1.03 -9.04 11.27
CA GLN A 300 -1.02 -7.66 11.80
C GLN A 300 -1.59 -7.60 13.23
N HIS A 301 -1.05 -6.70 14.06
CA HIS A 301 -1.45 -6.56 15.47
C HIS A 301 -2.94 -6.23 15.68
N ASN A 302 -3.57 -5.55 14.71
CA ASN A 302 -4.97 -5.15 14.71
C ASN A 302 -5.81 -5.95 13.70
N ALA A 303 -5.40 -7.18 13.37
CA ALA A 303 -6.00 -8.02 12.33
C ALA A 303 -7.54 -8.04 12.31
N PRO A 304 -8.24 -8.22 13.46
CA PRO A 304 -9.71 -8.26 13.51
C PRO A 304 -10.44 -6.96 13.13
N ARG A 305 -9.71 -5.84 12.97
CA ARG A 305 -10.23 -4.53 12.56
C ARG A 305 -9.65 -4.06 11.23
N ASN A 306 -8.57 -4.69 10.78
CA ASN A 306 -7.82 -4.30 9.61
C ASN A 306 -8.45 -4.92 8.36
N PHE A 307 -8.59 -4.10 7.33
CA PHE A 307 -9.23 -4.47 6.08
C PHE A 307 -8.46 -5.57 5.33
N ASP A 308 -7.15 -5.38 5.11
CA ASP A 308 -6.30 -6.36 4.43
C ASP A 308 -6.25 -7.71 5.15
N SER A 309 -6.27 -7.68 6.48
CA SER A 309 -6.29 -8.87 7.32
C SER A 309 -7.61 -9.62 7.15
N GLY A 310 -8.74 -8.91 7.12
CA GLY A 310 -10.06 -9.48 6.83
C GLY A 310 -10.09 -10.19 5.48
N THR A 311 -9.53 -9.56 4.44
CA THR A 311 -9.36 -10.16 3.11
C THR A 311 -8.58 -11.47 3.18
N GLY A 312 -7.45 -11.48 3.91
CA GLY A 312 -6.62 -12.65 4.10
C GLY A 312 -7.31 -13.80 4.84
N PHE A 313 -7.98 -13.50 5.97
CA PHE A 313 -8.73 -14.50 6.72
C PHE A 313 -9.89 -15.06 5.92
N PHE A 314 -10.62 -14.21 5.18
CA PHE A 314 -11.71 -14.65 4.33
C PHE A 314 -11.21 -15.62 3.25
N LEU A 315 -10.15 -15.25 2.51
CA LEU A 315 -9.59 -16.11 1.46
C LEU A 315 -9.14 -17.46 2.02
N PHE A 316 -8.35 -17.47 3.10
CA PHE A 316 -7.88 -18.71 3.72
C PHE A 316 -9.06 -19.58 4.17
N SER A 317 -10.03 -18.98 4.86
CA SER A 317 -11.17 -19.71 5.41
C SER A 317 -12.06 -20.26 4.31
N TRP A 318 -12.22 -19.54 3.21
CA TRP A 318 -12.96 -20.00 2.03
C TRP A 318 -12.26 -21.19 1.37
N LEU A 319 -10.93 -21.11 1.14
CA LEU A 319 -10.14 -22.19 0.55
C LEU A 319 -10.18 -23.46 1.42
N VAL A 320 -10.12 -23.34 2.74
CA VAL A 320 -10.20 -24.49 3.64
C VAL A 320 -11.61 -25.09 3.71
N ALA A 321 -12.66 -24.26 3.64
CA ALA A 321 -14.03 -24.72 3.79
C ALA A 321 -14.64 -25.29 2.50
N ASN A 322 -14.23 -24.78 1.33
CA ASN A 322 -14.81 -25.14 0.03
C ASN A 322 -13.81 -25.82 -0.91
N GLY A 323 -12.54 -25.82 -0.55
CA GLY A 323 -11.45 -26.35 -1.35
C GLY A 323 -10.67 -27.46 -0.65
N HIS A 324 -9.65 -27.92 -1.35
CA HIS A 324 -8.67 -28.93 -0.96
C HIS A 324 -7.23 -28.44 -1.22
N SER A 325 -7.04 -27.22 -1.72
CA SER A 325 -5.71 -26.66 -1.96
C SER A 325 -4.90 -26.45 -0.69
N ILE A 326 -5.54 -26.06 0.42
CA ILE A 326 -4.89 -25.89 1.72
C ILE A 326 -5.34 -27.00 2.67
N SER A 327 -4.38 -27.73 3.21
CA SER A 327 -4.64 -28.77 4.20
C SER A 327 -3.63 -28.75 5.33
N ARG A 328 -4.01 -29.33 6.46
CA ARG A 328 -3.11 -29.54 7.59
C ARG A 328 -2.47 -30.92 7.48
N LYS A 329 -1.14 -30.98 7.60
CA LYS A 329 -0.38 -32.22 7.65
C LYS A 329 0.50 -32.19 8.90
N GLU A 330 0.14 -32.98 9.90
CA GLU A 330 0.84 -33.01 11.20
C GLU A 330 0.96 -31.59 11.81
N ASP A 331 2.18 -31.07 11.86
CA ASP A 331 2.57 -29.80 12.48
C ASP A 331 2.69 -28.63 11.50
N HIS A 332 2.48 -28.84 10.19
CA HIS A 332 2.56 -27.79 9.16
C HIS A 332 1.37 -27.79 8.20
N ALA A 333 1.31 -26.74 7.38
CA ALA A 333 0.32 -26.61 6.32
C ALA A 333 0.91 -27.04 4.97
N TYR A 334 0.04 -27.57 4.11
CA TYR A 334 0.36 -27.90 2.73
C TYR A 334 -0.48 -27.04 1.79
N LEU A 335 0.10 -26.63 0.66
CA LEU A 335 -0.55 -25.88 -0.40
C LEU A 335 -0.32 -26.56 -1.75
N ASP A 336 -1.40 -27.01 -2.39
CA ASP A 336 -1.42 -27.42 -3.79
C ASP A 336 -1.76 -26.20 -4.67
N LEU A 337 -0.77 -25.68 -5.40
CA LEU A 337 -0.95 -24.47 -6.21
C LEU A 337 -1.89 -24.70 -7.39
N ASP A 338 -1.81 -25.83 -8.08
CA ASP A 338 -2.65 -26.12 -9.24
C ASP A 338 -4.12 -26.27 -8.85
N MET A 339 -4.38 -26.86 -7.69
CA MET A 339 -5.72 -26.88 -7.11
C MET A 339 -6.16 -25.49 -6.65
N CYS A 340 -5.28 -24.74 -5.97
CA CYS A 340 -5.56 -23.39 -5.52
C CYS A 340 -6.04 -22.51 -6.68
N LEU A 341 -5.34 -22.51 -7.81
CA LEU A 341 -5.72 -21.74 -8.99
C LEU A 341 -7.14 -22.06 -9.49
N LYS A 342 -7.56 -23.33 -9.47
CA LYS A 342 -8.94 -23.72 -9.85
C LYS A 342 -9.97 -23.20 -8.83
N GLU A 343 -9.62 -23.23 -7.56
CA GLU A 343 -10.47 -22.75 -6.47
C GLU A 343 -10.60 -21.22 -6.50
N LEU A 344 -9.54 -20.48 -6.83
CA LEU A 344 -9.61 -19.03 -7.03
C LEU A 344 -10.58 -18.66 -8.18
N ASP A 345 -10.57 -19.42 -9.29
CA ASP A 345 -11.50 -19.21 -10.41
C ASP A 345 -12.97 -19.42 -10.00
N LEU A 346 -13.23 -20.41 -9.13
CA LEU A 346 -14.57 -20.62 -8.56
C LEU A 346 -15.00 -19.45 -7.67
N LEU A 347 -14.11 -19.01 -6.78
CA LEU A 347 -14.38 -17.89 -5.87
C LEU A 347 -14.65 -16.59 -6.64
N VAL A 348 -13.87 -16.30 -7.69
CA VAL A 348 -14.10 -15.13 -8.55
C VAL A 348 -15.50 -15.16 -9.14
N LYS A 349 -15.95 -16.31 -9.70
CA LYS A 349 -17.30 -16.44 -10.27
C LYS A 349 -18.40 -16.24 -9.24
N GLU A 350 -18.22 -16.75 -8.01
CA GLU A 350 -19.17 -16.53 -6.93
C GLU A 350 -19.28 -15.04 -6.57
N ILE A 351 -18.15 -14.33 -6.50
CA ILE A 351 -18.13 -12.89 -6.21
C ILE A 351 -18.75 -12.09 -7.36
N GLU A 352 -18.41 -12.39 -8.62
CA GLU A 352 -18.98 -11.74 -9.80
C GLU A 352 -20.50 -11.95 -9.90
N GLN A 353 -21.00 -13.10 -9.43
CA GLN A 353 -22.44 -13.35 -9.36
C GLN A 353 -23.12 -12.41 -8.35
N LEU A 354 -22.51 -12.14 -7.19
CA LEU A 354 -23.03 -11.15 -6.24
C LEU A 354 -23.03 -9.74 -6.84
N GLU A 355 -22.04 -9.42 -7.67
CA GLU A 355 -21.92 -8.10 -8.32
C GLU A 355 -23.04 -7.80 -9.33
N THR A 356 -23.77 -8.83 -9.80
CA THR A 356 -24.95 -8.65 -10.67
C THR A 356 -26.13 -7.97 -9.96
N ILE A 357 -26.13 -7.93 -8.62
CA ILE A 357 -27.15 -7.24 -7.83
C ILE A 357 -27.09 -5.74 -8.17
N GLN A 358 -28.20 -5.22 -8.69
CA GLN A 358 -28.24 -3.86 -9.24
C GLN A 358 -28.18 -2.78 -8.17
N SER A 359 -28.82 -2.98 -7.01
CA SER A 359 -28.81 -1.98 -5.95
C SER A 359 -27.54 -2.09 -5.09
N ASP A 360 -26.90 -0.95 -4.82
CA ASP A 360 -25.72 -0.89 -3.95
C ASP A 360 -26.02 -1.35 -2.53
N LEU A 361 -27.24 -1.08 -2.03
CA LEU A 361 -27.67 -1.54 -0.72
C LEU A 361 -27.80 -3.07 -0.68
N GLY A 362 -28.51 -3.65 -1.66
CA GLY A 362 -28.69 -5.11 -1.72
C GLY A 362 -27.36 -5.83 -1.93
N TYR A 363 -26.46 -5.26 -2.74
CA TYR A 363 -25.10 -5.80 -2.90
C TYR A 363 -24.32 -5.80 -1.59
N LYS A 364 -24.37 -4.72 -0.81
CA LYS A 364 -23.69 -4.64 0.50
C LYS A 364 -24.22 -5.67 1.49
N GLU A 365 -25.54 -5.82 1.59
CA GLU A 365 -26.18 -6.79 2.47
C GLU A 365 -25.78 -8.22 2.09
N GLU A 366 -25.76 -8.52 0.80
CA GLU A 366 -25.40 -9.83 0.29
C GLU A 366 -23.91 -10.15 0.40
N ALA A 367 -23.05 -9.16 0.16
CA ALA A 367 -21.62 -9.28 0.40
C ALA A 367 -21.31 -9.54 1.88
N GLU A 368 -21.96 -8.80 2.79
CA GLU A 368 -21.82 -9.06 4.23
C GLU A 368 -22.31 -10.46 4.59
N ARG A 369 -23.49 -10.87 4.12
CA ARG A 369 -24.04 -12.22 4.36
C ARG A 369 -23.08 -13.31 3.87
N TYR A 370 -22.46 -13.12 2.72
CA TYR A 370 -21.52 -14.06 2.14
C TYR A 370 -20.21 -14.13 2.94
N VAL A 371 -19.60 -12.99 3.28
CA VAL A 371 -18.37 -12.94 4.10
C VAL A 371 -18.61 -13.53 5.50
N ARG A 372 -19.80 -13.28 6.09
CA ARG A 372 -20.18 -13.76 7.43
C ARG A 372 -20.29 -15.28 7.55
N LYS A 373 -20.33 -16.02 6.44
CA LYS A 373 -20.19 -17.48 6.45
C LYS A 373 -18.83 -17.94 6.98
N TYR A 374 -17.80 -17.09 6.85
CA TYR A 374 -16.42 -17.41 7.20
C TYR A 374 -15.85 -16.49 8.28
N LEU A 375 -16.25 -15.22 8.30
CA LEU A 375 -15.81 -14.23 9.28
C LEU A 375 -16.96 -13.87 10.22
N LEU A 376 -17.10 -14.62 11.32
CA LEU A 376 -18.16 -14.40 12.31
C LEU A 376 -18.02 -13.05 13.03
N PRO A 377 -19.13 -12.41 13.45
CA PRO A 377 -19.09 -11.16 14.19
C PRO A 377 -18.39 -11.32 15.55
N SER A 378 -17.73 -10.25 16.00
CA SER A 378 -17.10 -10.18 17.33
C SER A 378 -17.93 -9.33 18.29
N GLU A 379 -17.92 -9.68 19.57
CA GLU A 379 -18.63 -8.96 20.64
C GLU A 379 -17.83 -7.78 21.22
N ASN A 380 -16.52 -7.66 20.89
CA ASN A 380 -15.60 -6.72 21.54
C ASN A 380 -15.25 -5.48 20.68
N GLY A 381 -16.16 -5.08 19.78
CA GLY A 381 -15.95 -3.94 18.88
C GLY A 381 -14.99 -4.20 17.71
N ASP A 382 -14.52 -5.44 17.55
CA ASP A 382 -13.84 -5.89 16.34
C ASP A 382 -14.83 -6.17 15.20
N LYS A 383 -14.37 -6.19 13.95
CA LYS A 383 -15.26 -6.46 12.81
C LYS A 383 -15.61 -7.94 12.69
N PHE A 384 -14.70 -8.82 13.11
CA PHE A 384 -14.86 -10.26 13.08
C PHE A 384 -14.02 -10.95 14.15
N THR A 385 -14.36 -12.20 14.51
CA THR A 385 -13.49 -13.10 15.29
C THR A 385 -12.51 -13.80 14.37
N ILE A 386 -11.27 -14.07 14.82
CA ILE A 386 -10.33 -14.86 14.02
C ILE A 386 -10.95 -16.25 13.78
N PRO A 387 -11.08 -16.72 12.53
CA PRO A 387 -11.73 -17.99 12.23
C PRO A 387 -10.99 -19.19 12.82
N ASP A 388 -11.72 -20.15 13.40
CA ASP A 388 -11.14 -21.36 13.98
C ASP A 388 -10.45 -22.25 12.93
N ASN A 389 -10.94 -22.23 11.69
CA ASN A 389 -10.34 -22.95 10.57
C ASN A 389 -9.09 -22.25 10.00
N TYR A 390 -8.73 -21.05 10.45
CA TYR A 390 -7.40 -20.47 10.25
C TYR A 390 -6.38 -21.17 11.19
N PHE A 391 -6.21 -22.47 10.99
CA PHE A 391 -5.49 -23.36 11.92
C PHE A 391 -4.00 -23.01 12.09
N ILE A 392 -3.45 -22.19 11.19
CA ILE A 392 -2.06 -21.70 11.23
C ILE A 392 -1.87 -20.47 12.14
N ASN A 393 -2.93 -19.93 12.76
CA ASN A 393 -2.91 -18.67 13.53
C ASN A 393 -1.77 -18.59 14.55
N GLN A 394 -1.66 -19.58 15.43
CA GLN A 394 -0.68 -19.56 16.51
C GLN A 394 0.75 -19.69 15.97
N GLN A 395 0.96 -20.53 14.97
CA GLN A 395 2.27 -20.71 14.34
C GLN A 395 2.68 -19.42 13.64
N ASN A 396 1.80 -18.84 12.83
CA ASN A 396 2.08 -17.61 12.08
C ASN A 396 2.39 -16.44 13.03
N LYS A 397 1.66 -16.27 14.13
CA LYS A 397 1.91 -15.20 15.13
C LYS A 397 3.24 -15.34 15.86
N LYS A 398 3.79 -16.55 16.00
CA LYS A 398 5.08 -16.79 16.67
C LYS A 398 6.29 -16.47 15.78
N ILE A 399 6.07 -16.22 14.49
CA ILE A 399 7.16 -15.93 13.55
C ILE A 399 7.65 -14.51 13.79
N GLU A 400 8.87 -14.44 14.33
CA GLU A 400 9.59 -13.20 14.55
C GLU A 400 10.02 -12.60 13.20
N VAL A 401 9.71 -11.32 13.03
CA VAL A 401 10.10 -10.54 11.85
C VAL A 401 10.92 -9.36 12.33
N PRO A 402 12.04 -9.04 11.65
CA PRO A 402 12.88 -7.93 12.03
C PRO A 402 12.12 -6.61 11.87
N TYR A 403 12.58 -5.60 12.59
CA TYR A 403 12.19 -4.23 12.29
C TYR A 403 12.69 -3.86 10.90
N LEU A 404 11.80 -3.44 10.02
CA LEU A 404 12.15 -3.10 8.64
C LEU A 404 12.59 -1.64 8.56
N LEU A 405 13.87 -1.45 8.28
CA LEU A 405 14.44 -0.19 7.83
C LEU A 405 14.70 -0.31 6.32
N PHE A 406 14.13 0.58 5.54
CA PHE A 406 14.42 0.68 4.12
C PHE A 406 15.75 1.41 3.95
N ASP A 407 16.74 0.69 3.47
CA ASP A 407 18.06 1.23 3.17
C ASP A 407 18.51 0.65 1.82
N ASP A 408 18.09 1.31 0.74
CA ASP A 408 18.51 0.94 -0.60
C ASP A 408 19.68 1.83 -1.00
N HIS A 409 20.89 1.37 -0.65
CA HIS A 409 22.14 2.06 -0.99
C HIS A 409 22.43 2.10 -2.51
N ASN A 410 21.61 1.46 -3.35
CA ASN A 410 21.80 1.39 -4.79
C ASN A 410 21.08 2.52 -5.54
N LEU A 411 21.32 3.77 -5.11
CA LEU A 411 21.15 4.95 -5.96
C LEU A 411 22.21 4.96 -7.06
#